data_AF-A0AAU2JXM9-F1
#
_entry.id   AF-A0AAU2JXM9-F1
#
_cell.length_a   1.000
_cell.length_b   1.000
_cell.length_c   1.000
_cell.angle_alpha   90.00
_cell.angle_beta   90.00
_cell.angle_gamma   90.00
#
_symmetry.space_group_name_H-M   'P 1'
#
loop_
_entity.id
_entity.type
_entity.pdbx_description
1 polymer ?
#
loop_
_entity_poly.entity_id
_entity_poly.type
_entity_poly.pdbx_seq_one_letter_code
_entity_poly.pdbx_strand_id
1 'polypeptide(L)'
;MKFARAHQLIREGQALLPPARAKTRGVFLTYEASSYLKLGEPERAAEAAREALQLSRRIGAPRCEQLVQILVPEFKPHPTAEGVPELLTLAAA
;
A
#
# COMPACT_ATOMS: atom_id res chain seq x y z
N MET A 1 -15.01 14.97 -2.09
CA MET A 1 -15.60 13.89 -2.94
C MET A 1 -14.75 13.43 -4.14
N LYS A 2 -13.81 14.20 -4.72
CA LYS A 2 -13.06 13.76 -5.93
C LYS A 2 -12.15 12.52 -5.73
N PHE A 3 -11.55 12.32 -4.56
CA PHE A 3 -10.58 11.23 -4.34
C PHE A 3 -11.21 9.83 -4.23
N ALA A 4 -12.44 9.72 -3.70
CA ALA A 4 -13.12 8.44 -3.55
C ALA A 4 -13.35 7.74 -4.90
N ARG A 5 -13.76 8.49 -5.92
CA ARG A 5 -13.96 7.96 -7.28
C ARG A 5 -12.64 7.58 -7.94
N ALA A 6 -11.57 8.36 -7.71
CA ALA A 6 -10.25 8.03 -8.24
C ALA A 6 -9.73 6.71 -7.65
N HIS A 7 -9.81 6.54 -6.32
CA HIS A 7 -9.44 5.30 -5.65
C HIS A 7 -10.25 4.10 -6.13
N GLN A 8 -11.56 4.27 -6.31
CA GLN A 8 -12.40 3.22 -6.87
C GLN A 8 -11.91 2.77 -8.25
N LEU A 9 -11.70 3.72 -9.18
CA LEU A 9 -11.25 3.42 -10.54
C LEU A 9 -9.84 2.79 -10.56
N ILE A 10 -8.95 3.22 -9.66
CA ILE A 10 -7.61 2.65 -9.53
C ILE A 10 -7.69 1.19 -9.04
N ARG A 11 -8.52 0.89 -8.03
CA ARG A 11 -8.73 -0.49 -7.56
C ARG A 11 -9.34 -1.38 -8.62
N GLU A 12 -10.39 -0.90 -9.31
CA GLU A 12 -11.02 -1.63 -10.41
C GLU A 12 -10.00 -1.93 -11.52
N GLY A 13 -9.19 -0.95 -11.92
CA GLY A 13 -8.13 -1.15 -12.91
C GLY A 13 -7.05 -2.15 -12.46
N GLN A 14 -6.65 -2.11 -11.18
CA GLN A 14 -5.69 -3.06 -10.62
C GLN A 14 -6.21 -4.50 -10.59
N ALA A 15 -7.50 -4.70 -10.35
CA ALA A 15 -8.13 -6.03 -10.37
C ALA A 15 -8.10 -6.68 -11.77
N LEU A 16 -7.98 -5.87 -12.83
CA LEU A 16 -7.86 -6.33 -14.22
C LEU A 16 -6.41 -6.62 -14.65
N LEU A 17 -5.42 -6.30 -13.82
CA LEU A 17 -4.01 -6.51 -14.18
C LEU A 17 -3.66 -8.02 -14.20
N PRO A 18 -3.06 -8.53 -15.28
CA PRO A 18 -2.61 -9.92 -15.31
C PRO A 18 -1.43 -10.12 -14.34
N PRO A 19 -1.14 -11.37 -13.91
CA PRO A 19 -0.03 -11.66 -13.00
C PRO A 19 1.34 -11.10 -13.46
N ALA A 20 1.58 -11.05 -14.78
CA ALA A 20 2.79 -10.46 -15.37
C ALA A 20 2.99 -8.97 -15.03
N ARG A 21 1.93 -8.27 -14.58
CA ARG A 21 1.93 -6.86 -14.17
C ARG A 21 1.97 -6.68 -12.65
N ALA A 22 2.31 -7.70 -11.88
CA ALA A 22 2.41 -7.63 -10.41
C ALA A 22 3.30 -6.47 -9.91
N LYS A 23 4.39 -6.16 -10.61
CA LYS A 23 5.22 -4.98 -10.28
C LYS A 23 4.45 -3.67 -10.39
N THR A 24 3.67 -3.50 -11.46
CA THR A 24 2.81 -2.33 -11.66
C THR A 24 1.77 -2.24 -10.53
N ARG A 25 1.12 -3.35 -10.20
CA ARG A 25 0.15 -3.41 -9.09
C ARG A 25 0.79 -2.98 -7.76
N GLY A 26 1.99 -3.48 -7.42
CA GLY A 26 2.70 -3.08 -6.20
C GLY A 26 3.00 -1.58 -6.12
N VAL A 27 3.37 -0.95 -7.25
CA VAL A 27 3.59 0.50 -7.30
C VAL A 27 2.29 1.27 -7.07
N PHE A 28 1.19 0.86 -7.71
CA PHE A 28 -0.11 1.51 -7.52
C PHE A 28 -0.62 1.40 -6.09
N LEU A 29 -0.51 0.23 -5.46
CA LEU A 29 -0.86 0.04 -4.05
C LEU A 29 -0.06 0.96 -3.12
N THR A 30 1.23 1.18 -3.42
CA THR A 30 2.07 2.11 -2.64
C THR A 30 1.59 3.56 -2.78
N TYR A 31 1.20 3.97 -4.00
CA TYR A 31 0.63 5.30 -4.22
C TYR A 31 -0.74 5.48 -3.56
N GLU A 32 -1.58 4.45 -3.58
CA GLU A 32 -2.84 4.47 -2.84
C GLU A 32 -2.61 4.61 -1.35
N ALA A 33 -1.67 3.86 -0.78
CA ALA A 33 -1.31 3.97 0.64
C ALA A 33 -0.88 5.39 1.02
N SER A 34 0.01 6.00 0.22
CA SER A 34 0.44 7.39 0.43
C SER A 34 -0.73 8.39 0.31
N SER A 35 -1.64 8.18 -0.65
CA SER A 35 -2.83 9.02 -0.82
C SER A 35 -3.77 8.92 0.37
N TYR A 36 -4.03 7.70 0.88
CA TYR A 36 -4.86 7.50 2.06
C TYR A 36 -4.27 8.16 3.32
N LEU A 37 -2.95 8.06 3.55
CA LEU A 37 -2.30 8.78 4.65
C LEU A 37 -2.50 10.29 4.55
N LYS A 38 -2.35 10.87 3.35
CA LYS A 38 -2.60 12.31 3.11
C LYS A 38 -4.05 12.72 3.35
N LEU A 39 -4.99 11.78 3.24
CA LEU A 39 -6.41 11.99 3.52
C LEU A 39 -6.79 11.73 4.98
N GLY A 40 -5.84 11.31 5.82
CA GLY A 40 -6.12 10.93 7.20
C GLY A 40 -6.90 9.61 7.33
N GLU A 41 -6.73 8.70 6.36
CA GLU A 41 -7.34 7.36 6.35
C GLU A 41 -6.27 6.27 6.62
N PRO A 42 -5.69 6.20 7.83
CA PRO A 42 -4.53 5.34 8.10
C PRO A 42 -4.83 3.84 7.98
N GLU A 43 -6.06 3.39 8.24
CA GLU A 43 -6.47 1.98 8.12
C GLU A 43 -6.40 1.52 6.66
N ARG A 44 -6.98 2.32 5.75
CA ARG A 44 -6.95 2.04 4.30
C ARG A 44 -5.55 2.17 3.73
N ALA A 45 -4.76 3.09 4.28
CA ALA A 45 -3.36 3.18 3.93
C ALA A 45 -2.58 1.93 4.34
N ALA A 46 -2.84 1.41 5.54
CA ALA A 46 -2.14 0.26 6.09
C ALA A 46 -2.46 -1.01 5.30
N GLU A 47 -3.73 -1.20 4.92
CA GLU A 47 -4.17 -2.29 4.06
C GLU A 47 -3.41 -2.27 2.71
N ALA A 48 -3.41 -1.13 2.02
CA ALA A 48 -2.75 -0.99 0.72
C ALA A 48 -1.22 -1.19 0.83
N ALA A 49 -0.58 -0.64 1.87
CA ALA A 49 0.85 -0.82 2.10
C ALA A 49 1.22 -2.27 2.42
N ARG A 50 0.41 -2.98 3.24
CA ARG A 50 0.61 -4.41 3.52
C ARG A 50 0.53 -5.22 2.26
N GLU A 51 -0.49 -4.98 1.43
CA GLU A 51 -0.65 -5.72 0.19
C GLU A 51 0.53 -5.48 -0.76
N ALA A 52 0.99 -4.23 -0.87
CA ALA A 52 2.17 -3.88 -1.67
C ALA A 52 3.44 -4.60 -1.17
N LEU A 53 3.65 -4.63 0.15
CA LEU A 53 4.82 -5.27 0.77
C LEU A 53 4.79 -6.80 0.57
N GLN A 54 3.65 -7.44 0.81
CA GLN A 54 3.50 -8.88 0.60
C GLN A 54 3.67 -9.25 -0.88
N LEU A 55 3.11 -8.46 -1.79
CA LEU A 55 3.23 -8.70 -3.22
C LEU A 55 4.67 -8.55 -3.69
N SER A 56 5.36 -7.47 -3.28
CA SER A 56 6.75 -7.21 -3.67
C SER A 56 7.71 -8.30 -3.18
N ARG A 57 7.52 -8.79 -1.95
CA ARG A 57 8.26 -9.94 -1.42
C ARG A 57 7.99 -11.22 -2.21
N ARG A 58 6.70 -11.52 -2.46
CA ARG A 58 6.29 -12.73 -3.20
C ARG A 58 6.89 -12.81 -4.60
N ILE A 59 7.02 -11.68 -5.30
CA ILE A 59 7.55 -11.64 -6.67
C ILE A 59 9.05 -11.34 -6.74
N GLY A 60 9.74 -11.22 -5.60
CA GLY A 60 11.16 -10.87 -5.54
C GLY A 60 11.47 -9.51 -6.17
N ALA A 61 10.65 -8.48 -5.89
CA ALA A 61 10.82 -7.13 -6.41
C ALA A 61 11.37 -6.17 -5.32
N PRO A 62 12.68 -6.17 -5.04
CA PRO A 62 13.27 -5.41 -3.92
C PRO A 62 13.07 -3.90 -4.07
N ARG A 63 13.05 -3.39 -5.30
CA ARG A 63 12.78 -1.96 -5.54
C ARG A 63 11.34 -1.57 -5.21
N CYS A 64 10.37 -2.47 -5.43
CA CYS A 64 8.98 -2.23 -5.04
C CYS A 64 8.82 -2.31 -3.52
N GLU A 65 9.50 -3.25 -2.87
CA GLU A 65 9.54 -3.34 -1.41
C GLU A 65 10.12 -2.06 -0.78
N GLN A 66 11.23 -1.56 -1.31
CA GLN A 66 11.85 -0.33 -0.84
C GLN A 66 10.90 0.88 -0.94
N LEU A 67 10.05 0.96 -1.98
CA LEU A 67 9.05 2.02 -2.10
C LEU A 67 8.05 1.99 -0.95
N VAL A 68 7.62 0.80 -0.51
CA VAL A 68 6.73 0.68 0.66
C VAL A 68 7.48 1.02 1.94
N GLN A 69 8.72 0.55 2.08
CA GLN A 69 9.55 0.81 3.27
C GLN A 69 9.80 2.31 3.51
N ILE A 70 9.91 3.12 2.46
CA ILE A 70 10.00 4.58 2.57
C ILE A 70 8.74 5.18 3.20
N LEU A 71 7.57 4.57 3.00
CA LEU A 71 6.30 5.04 3.54
C LEU A 71 6.07 4.61 5.00
N VAL A 72 6.69 3.51 5.45
CA VAL A 72 6.49 2.92 6.79
C VAL A 72 6.61 3.93 7.95
N PRO A 73 7.58 4.87 7.97
CA PRO A 73 7.68 5.86 9.04
C PRO A 73 6.44 6.77 9.18
N GLU A 74 5.70 7.02 8.10
CA GLU A 74 4.49 7.87 8.09
C GLU A 74 3.32 7.23 8.85
N PHE A 75 3.39 5.93 9.16
CA PHE A 75 2.39 5.24 9.96
C PHE A 75 2.60 5.36 11.47
N LYS A 76 3.79 5.82 11.92
CA LYS A 76 4.11 5.97 13.35
C LYS A 76 3.13 6.86 14.14
N PRO A 77 2.55 7.94 13.58
CA PRO A 77 1.53 8.74 14.26
C PRO A 77 0.19 8.04 14.46
N HIS A 78 -0.04 6.88 13.84
CA HIS A 78 -1.31 6.13 13.86
C HIS A 78 -1.18 4.74 14.51
N PRO A 79 -0.60 4.61 15.72
CA PRO A 79 -0.21 3.33 16.28
C PRO A 79 -1.39 2.40 16.65
N THR A 80 -2.59 2.96 16.80
CA THR A 80 -3.81 2.21 17.16
C THR A 80 -4.78 2.03 16.00
N ALA A 81 -4.47 2.56 14.82
CA ALA A 81 -5.30 2.36 13.64
C ALA A 81 -5.24 0.90 13.21
N GLU A 82 -6.37 0.34 12.82
CA GLU A 82 -6.47 -1.06 12.39
C GLU A 82 -5.49 -1.34 11.24
N GLY A 83 -4.77 -2.46 11.32
CA GLY A 83 -3.79 -2.87 10.30
C GLY A 83 -2.43 -2.20 10.41
N VAL A 84 -2.30 -1.07 11.12
CA VAL A 84 -1.01 -0.37 11.28
C VAL A 84 -0.01 -1.20 12.10
N PRO A 85 -0.35 -1.77 13.27
CA PRO A 85 0.59 -2.62 14.02
C PRO A 85 1.11 -3.81 13.20
N GLU A 86 0.23 -4.44 12.42
CA GLU A 86 0.58 -5.56 11.56
C GLU A 86 1.48 -5.12 10.40
N LEU A 87 1.23 -3.95 9.81
CA LEU A 87 2.11 -3.37 8.80
C LEU A 87 3.50 -3.10 9.36
N LEU A 88 3.59 -2.47 10.53
CA LEU A 88 4.87 -2.14 11.17
C LEU A 88 5.66 -3.40 11.52
N THR A 89 4.97 -4.44 12.00
CA THR A 89 5.58 -5.75 12.28
C THR A 89 6.07 -6.41 11.00
N LEU A 90 5.25 -6.40 9.94
CA LEU A 90 5.62 -6.96 8.65
C LEU A 90 6.82 -6.25 8.03
N ALA A 91 6.89 -4.92 8.13
CA ALA A 91 7.96 -4.10 7.59
C ALA A 91 9.30 -4.29 8.30
N ALA A 92 9.28 -4.67 9.59
CA ALA A 92 10.46 -4.94 10.39
C ALA A 92 11.04 -6.35 10.20
N ALA A 93 10.27 -7.27 9.61
CA ALA A 93 10.69 -8.65 9.29
C ALA A 93 11.51 -8.72 8.00
#